data_AF-A0A7S0C483-F1
#
_entry.id   AF-A0A7S0C483-F1
#
_cell.length_a   1.000
_cell.length_b   1.000
_cell.length_c   1.000
_cell.angle_alpha   90.00
_cell.angle_beta   90.00
_cell.angle_gamma   90.00
#
_symmetry.space_group_name_H-M   'P 1'
#
loop_
_entity.id
_entity.type
_entity.pdbx_description
1 polymer ?
#
loop_
_entity_poly.entity_id
_entity_poly.type
_entity_poly.pdbx_seq_one_letter_code
_entity_poly.pdbx_strand_id
1 'polypeptide(L)'
;MAPDDEDLLFPDEKRVYELLLNEKQAIGRELKCPAYHVAKNKALMAMARRTPTTRDELLTCWGWGPSRVAHHGDRLLAVLAPFVESLQTLRAERQAATKSNPVILSTLAPVVTPIKEESADDFEVATATRRRPNEVAKKQWEKRVPHTCNQYHDDDKSFGPLPLEPSDLQPFELPAFDAMLAWKRARAKEMGYSDPCVICHNRTLCELVRRLPQNLHRLAAVWGIGGPGTKRNDMHGRLMLAALHPFRADLLAARPPTDKEETPVKTEMTPRRKRPRPRTSRNTQGSSSSASVWDEE
;
A
#
# COMPACT_ATOMS: atom_id res chain seq x y z
N MET A 1 -21.94 -17.72 -0.10
CA MET A 1 -20.81 -17.01 0.54
C MET A 1 -20.71 -15.60 -0.05
N ALA A 2 -20.14 -14.62 0.64
CA ALA A 2 -19.81 -13.33 0.02
C ALA A 2 -18.46 -13.48 -0.71
N PRO A 3 -18.32 -12.99 -1.96
CA PRO A 3 -17.04 -13.04 -2.65
C PRO A 3 -16.01 -12.13 -1.95
N ASP A 4 -14.74 -12.49 -2.06
CA ASP A 4 -13.63 -11.73 -1.49
C ASP A 4 -13.21 -10.55 -2.38
N ASP A 5 -13.17 -10.78 -3.71
CA ASP A 5 -12.73 -9.83 -4.72
C ASP A 5 -13.80 -9.52 -5.79
N GLU A 6 -13.66 -8.36 -6.45
CA GLU A 6 -14.63 -7.83 -7.41
C GLU A 6 -14.69 -8.64 -8.73
N ASP A 7 -13.61 -9.33 -9.09
CA ASP A 7 -13.54 -10.16 -10.30
C ASP A 7 -14.18 -11.56 -10.13
N LEU A 8 -14.63 -11.88 -8.91
CA LEU A 8 -15.46 -13.06 -8.65
C LEU A 8 -16.96 -12.81 -8.90
N LEU A 9 -17.38 -11.56 -9.13
CA LEU A 9 -18.76 -11.20 -9.46
C LEU A 9 -19.11 -11.61 -10.90
N PHE A 10 -20.33 -12.08 -11.13
CA PHE A 10 -20.84 -12.23 -12.49
C PHE A 10 -21.11 -10.84 -13.13
N PRO A 11 -21.10 -10.69 -14.47
CA PRO A 11 -21.20 -9.37 -15.12
C PRO A 11 -22.46 -8.56 -14.75
N ASP A 12 -23.59 -9.24 -14.54
CA ASP A 12 -24.85 -8.71 -14.01
C ASP A 12 -24.73 -8.24 -12.56
N GLU A 13 -24.10 -9.02 -11.68
CA GLU A 13 -23.83 -8.64 -10.30
C GLU A 13 -22.84 -7.46 -10.23
N LYS A 14 -21.83 -7.41 -11.12
CA LYS A 14 -20.83 -6.35 -11.21
C LYS A 14 -21.46 -5.01 -11.61
N ARG A 15 -22.37 -5.01 -12.59
CA ARG A 15 -23.15 -3.82 -12.97
C ARG A 15 -23.96 -3.24 -11.79
N VAL A 16 -24.57 -4.09 -10.97
CA VAL A 16 -25.33 -3.64 -9.78
C VAL A 16 -24.41 -3.23 -8.64
N TYR A 17 -23.27 -3.91 -8.47
CA TYR A 17 -22.22 -3.49 -7.53
C TYR A 17 -21.68 -2.09 -7.83
N GLU A 18 -21.46 -1.74 -9.11
CA GLU A 18 -21.03 -0.40 -9.52
C GLU A 18 -22.06 0.69 -9.17
N LEU A 19 -23.36 0.41 -9.33
CA LEU A 19 -24.44 1.32 -8.90
C LEU A 19 -24.46 1.50 -7.37
N LEU A 20 -24.37 0.40 -6.61
CA LEU A 20 -24.27 0.44 -5.15
C LEU A 20 -22.99 1.16 -4.67
N LEU A 21 -21.89 1.04 -5.40
CA LEU A 21 -20.62 1.72 -5.12
C LEU A 21 -20.73 3.23 -5.34
N ASN A 22 -21.44 3.67 -6.39
CA ASN A 22 -21.74 5.07 -6.65
C ASN A 22 -22.68 5.67 -5.60
N GLU A 23 -23.72 4.94 -5.18
CA GLU A 23 -24.63 5.42 -4.14
C GLU A 23 -23.94 5.51 -2.77
N LYS A 24 -23.10 4.54 -2.42
CA LYS A 24 -22.22 4.61 -1.23
C LYS A 24 -21.34 5.88 -1.25
N GLN A 25 -20.86 6.30 -2.42
CA GLN A 25 -20.10 7.55 -2.58
C GLN A 25 -20.99 8.81 -2.52
N ALA A 26 -22.26 8.75 -2.94
CA ALA A 26 -23.22 9.83 -2.75
C ALA A 26 -23.51 10.04 -1.25
N ILE A 27 -23.90 8.97 -0.54
CA ILE A 27 -24.15 8.98 0.91
C ILE A 27 -22.92 9.48 1.68
N GLY A 28 -21.71 9.03 1.32
CA GLY A 28 -20.47 9.49 1.96
C GLY A 28 -20.21 11.00 1.79
N ARG A 29 -20.46 11.55 0.59
CA ARG A 29 -20.32 13.00 0.32
C ARG A 29 -21.35 13.82 1.11
N GLU A 30 -22.60 13.36 1.13
CA GLU A 30 -23.73 13.98 1.83
C GLU A 30 -23.50 14.05 3.35
N LEU A 31 -23.09 12.94 3.96
CA LEU A 31 -22.75 12.83 5.38
C LEU A 31 -21.34 13.35 5.72
N LYS A 32 -20.61 13.91 4.73
CA LYS A 32 -19.24 14.43 4.84
C LYS A 32 -18.24 13.43 5.46
N CYS A 33 -18.48 12.14 5.28
CA CYS A 33 -17.69 11.06 5.86
C CYS A 33 -17.03 10.17 4.77
N PRO A 34 -15.85 9.57 5.04
CA PRO A 34 -15.27 8.59 4.12
C PRO A 34 -16.24 7.44 3.83
N ALA A 35 -16.44 7.12 2.54
CA ALA A 35 -17.47 6.19 2.09
C ALA A 35 -17.37 4.75 2.66
N TYR A 36 -16.22 4.37 3.25
CA TYR A 36 -16.07 3.07 3.94
C TYR A 36 -16.82 2.99 5.28
N HIS A 37 -17.19 4.12 5.90
CA HIS A 37 -18.05 4.13 7.09
C HIS A 37 -19.46 3.64 6.74
N VAL A 38 -20.01 4.13 5.62
CA VAL A 38 -21.31 3.72 5.05
C VAL A 38 -21.33 2.20 4.83
N ALA A 39 -20.42 1.67 4.02
CA ALA A 39 -20.28 0.22 3.77
C ALA A 39 -18.86 -0.18 3.36
N LYS A 40 -18.44 -1.41 3.70
CA LYS A 40 -17.24 -2.05 3.12
C LYS A 40 -17.57 -2.56 1.70
N ASN A 41 -16.62 -2.56 0.76
CA ASN A 41 -16.84 -3.07 -0.61
C ASN A 41 -17.39 -4.51 -0.59
N LYS A 42 -16.77 -5.42 0.17
CA LYS A 42 -17.25 -6.80 0.36
C LYS A 42 -18.69 -6.91 0.91
N ALA A 43 -19.21 -5.90 1.60
CA ALA A 43 -20.61 -5.88 2.05
C ALA A 43 -21.59 -5.47 0.92
N LEU A 44 -21.17 -4.60 0.00
CA LEU A 44 -21.92 -4.34 -1.23
C LEU A 44 -21.87 -5.53 -2.18
N MET A 45 -20.72 -6.21 -2.31
CA MET A 45 -20.61 -7.45 -3.08
C MET A 45 -21.46 -8.58 -2.48
N ALA A 46 -21.50 -8.69 -1.15
CA ALA A 46 -22.41 -9.60 -0.46
C ALA A 46 -23.89 -9.29 -0.77
N MET A 47 -24.26 -8.01 -0.83
CA MET A 47 -25.60 -7.55 -1.18
C MET A 47 -25.96 -7.89 -2.63
N ALA A 48 -25.11 -7.57 -3.61
CA ALA A 48 -25.32 -7.97 -5.02
C ALA A 48 -25.41 -9.50 -5.20
N ARG A 49 -24.57 -10.26 -4.48
CA ARG A 49 -24.56 -11.73 -4.49
C ARG A 49 -25.78 -12.37 -3.79
N ARG A 50 -26.42 -11.66 -2.85
CA ARG A 50 -27.59 -12.16 -2.10
C ARG A 50 -28.94 -11.65 -2.64
N THR A 51 -28.95 -10.51 -3.34
CA THR A 51 -30.16 -9.80 -3.79
C THR A 51 -31.23 -9.68 -2.70
N PRO A 52 -30.92 -9.12 -1.51
CA PRO A 52 -31.92 -8.89 -0.48
C PRO A 52 -32.96 -7.86 -0.96
N THR A 53 -34.22 -8.12 -0.63
CA THR A 53 -35.38 -7.30 -0.93
C THR A 53 -35.89 -6.55 0.30
N THR A 54 -35.67 -7.13 1.49
CA THR A 54 -36.09 -6.56 2.78
C THR A 54 -34.90 -6.14 3.64
N ARG A 55 -35.17 -5.32 4.67
CA ARG A 55 -34.19 -4.98 5.72
C ARG A 55 -33.68 -6.22 6.45
N ASP A 56 -34.53 -7.21 6.69
CA ASP A 56 -34.18 -8.42 7.44
C ASP A 56 -33.29 -9.36 6.60
N GLU A 57 -33.59 -9.53 5.31
CA GLU A 57 -32.68 -10.21 4.38
C GLU A 57 -31.32 -9.50 4.29
N LEU A 58 -31.32 -8.16 4.28
CA LEU A 58 -30.09 -7.37 4.31
C LEU A 58 -29.30 -7.57 5.61
N LEU A 59 -29.95 -7.75 6.77
CA LEU A 59 -29.28 -8.10 8.03
C LEU A 59 -28.60 -9.49 8.00
N THR A 60 -29.06 -10.42 7.16
CA THR A 60 -28.37 -11.71 6.93
C THR A 60 -27.14 -11.60 6.02
N CYS A 61 -26.93 -10.45 5.36
CA CYS A 61 -25.83 -10.24 4.44
C CYS A 61 -24.54 -9.85 5.18
N TRP A 62 -23.40 -10.40 4.75
CA TRP A 62 -22.12 -10.15 5.42
C TRP A 62 -21.77 -8.66 5.45
N GLY A 63 -21.35 -8.16 6.62
CA GLY A 63 -20.92 -6.76 6.82
C GLY A 63 -22.06 -5.76 7.03
N TRP A 64 -23.31 -6.22 6.99
CA TRP A 64 -24.51 -5.49 7.39
C TRP A 64 -24.86 -5.78 8.85
N GLY A 65 -25.35 -4.75 9.54
CA GLY A 65 -25.77 -4.85 10.93
C GLY A 65 -26.76 -3.73 11.25
N PRO A 66 -27.49 -3.81 12.39
CA PRO A 66 -28.68 -3.00 12.66
C PRO A 66 -28.51 -1.51 12.38
N SER A 67 -27.44 -0.89 12.87
CA SER A 67 -27.16 0.53 12.64
C SER A 67 -27.01 0.88 11.14
N ARG A 68 -26.28 0.07 10.35
CA ARG A 68 -26.10 0.35 8.91
C ARG A 68 -27.38 0.15 8.11
N VAL A 69 -28.17 -0.87 8.45
CA VAL A 69 -29.46 -1.11 7.80
C VAL A 69 -30.44 0.02 8.13
N ALA A 70 -30.47 0.50 9.37
CA ALA A 70 -31.31 1.63 9.78
C ALA A 70 -30.93 2.97 9.11
N HIS A 71 -29.64 3.26 8.92
CA HIS A 71 -29.21 4.55 8.33
C HIS A 71 -29.10 4.53 6.80
N HIS A 72 -28.86 3.39 6.17
CA HIS A 72 -28.49 3.30 4.74
C HIS A 72 -29.17 2.16 3.97
N GLY A 73 -29.86 1.24 4.67
CA GLY A 73 -30.41 0.02 4.07
C GLY A 73 -31.43 0.33 2.97
N ASP A 74 -32.48 1.08 3.29
CA ASP A 74 -33.56 1.39 2.35
C ASP A 74 -33.07 2.05 1.05
N ARG A 75 -32.11 2.98 1.17
CA ARG A 75 -31.55 3.73 0.05
C ARG A 75 -30.72 2.86 -0.90
N LEU A 76 -30.05 1.83 -0.37
CA LEU A 76 -29.31 0.85 -1.17
C LEU A 76 -30.20 -0.29 -1.68
N LEU A 77 -31.25 -0.66 -0.93
CA LEU A 77 -32.32 -1.55 -1.39
C LEU A 77 -33.08 -0.92 -2.58
N ALA A 78 -33.34 0.39 -2.56
CA ALA A 78 -33.97 1.11 -3.66
C ALA A 78 -33.10 1.12 -4.95
N VAL A 79 -31.78 1.18 -4.83
CA VAL A 79 -30.85 1.03 -5.97
C VAL A 79 -30.82 -0.41 -6.52
N LEU A 80 -31.02 -1.40 -5.64
CA LEU A 80 -31.04 -2.82 -6.00
C LEU A 80 -32.38 -3.26 -6.62
N ALA A 81 -33.51 -2.69 -6.15
CA ALA A 81 -34.86 -3.13 -6.49
C ALA A 81 -35.14 -3.32 -8.00
N PRO A 82 -34.73 -2.42 -8.93
CA PRO A 82 -34.97 -2.58 -10.37
C PRO A 82 -34.25 -3.78 -11.01
N PHE A 83 -33.32 -4.43 -10.29
CA PHE A 83 -32.50 -5.53 -10.79
C PHE A 83 -32.79 -6.87 -10.10
N VAL A 84 -33.64 -6.90 -9.08
CA VAL A 84 -33.92 -8.09 -8.26
C VAL A 84 -34.39 -9.27 -9.12
N GLU A 85 -35.45 -9.09 -9.91
CA GLU A 85 -36.06 -10.14 -10.74
C GLU A 85 -35.09 -10.69 -11.79
N SER A 86 -34.30 -9.80 -12.41
CA SER A 86 -33.28 -10.16 -13.41
C SER A 86 -32.14 -10.98 -12.78
N LEU A 87 -31.59 -10.53 -11.65
CA LEU A 87 -30.53 -11.24 -10.93
C LEU A 87 -31.02 -12.57 -10.32
N GLN A 88 -32.28 -12.65 -9.88
CA GLN A 88 -32.90 -13.89 -9.41
C GLN A 88 -33.07 -14.90 -10.56
N THR A 89 -33.58 -14.47 -11.71
CA THR A 89 -33.73 -15.29 -12.92
C THR A 89 -32.38 -15.84 -13.39
N LEU A 90 -31.39 -14.97 -13.61
CA LEU A 90 -30.03 -15.37 -14.02
C LEU A 90 -29.36 -16.29 -13.00
N ARG A 91 -29.67 -16.17 -11.70
CA ARG A 91 -29.18 -17.08 -10.66
C ARG A 91 -29.89 -18.44 -10.68
N ALA A 92 -31.19 -18.48 -10.96
CA ALA A 92 -31.94 -19.71 -11.12
C ALA A 92 -31.46 -20.52 -12.34
N GLU A 93 -31.23 -19.87 -13.48
CA GLU A 93 -30.65 -20.47 -14.69
C GLU A 93 -29.29 -21.11 -14.41
N ARG A 94 -28.37 -20.37 -13.76
CA ARG A 94 -27.05 -20.88 -13.35
C ARG A 94 -27.14 -22.09 -12.42
N GLN A 95 -28.10 -22.09 -11.48
CA GLN A 95 -28.34 -23.22 -10.59
C GLN A 95 -29.02 -24.42 -11.28
N ALA A 96 -29.80 -24.20 -12.32
CA ALA A 96 -30.35 -25.27 -13.14
C ALA A 96 -29.23 -25.94 -13.94
N ALA A 97 -28.38 -25.14 -14.61
CA ALA A 97 -27.25 -25.63 -15.41
C ALA A 97 -26.23 -26.45 -14.60
N THR A 98 -25.97 -26.10 -13.33
CA THR A 98 -25.08 -26.91 -12.46
C THR A 98 -25.76 -28.16 -11.89
N LYS A 99 -27.10 -28.20 -11.82
CA LYS A 99 -27.85 -29.42 -11.42
C LYS A 99 -28.04 -30.40 -12.57
N SER A 100 -28.16 -29.91 -13.81
CA SER A 100 -28.36 -30.75 -15.00
C SER A 100 -27.09 -31.42 -15.53
N ASN A 101 -25.91 -31.12 -14.96
CA ASN A 101 -24.63 -31.69 -15.40
C ASN A 101 -23.81 -32.27 -14.21
N PRO A 102 -24.21 -33.42 -13.65
CA PRO A 102 -23.50 -34.06 -12.56
C PRO A 102 -22.25 -34.81 -13.05
N VAL A 103 -21.08 -34.25 -12.74
CA VAL A 103 -19.75 -34.88 -12.84
C VAL A 103 -19.26 -35.22 -14.26
N ILE A 104 -18.39 -34.37 -14.79
CA ILE A 104 -17.03 -34.84 -15.11
C ILE A 104 -16.03 -33.92 -14.39
N LEU A 105 -15.47 -34.43 -13.30
CA LEU A 105 -14.18 -33.98 -12.78
C LEU A 105 -13.26 -35.21 -12.77
N SER A 106 -11.97 -35.01 -13.10
CA SER A 106 -11.02 -36.06 -13.50
C SER A 106 -11.35 -36.73 -14.84
N THR A 107 -10.49 -36.52 -15.84
CA THR A 107 -9.53 -37.54 -16.31
C THR A 107 -8.64 -36.97 -17.43
N LEU A 108 -7.32 -37.02 -17.22
CA LEU A 108 -6.22 -36.71 -18.16
C LEU A 108 -6.05 -35.28 -18.73
N ALA A 109 -4.88 -34.72 -18.44
CA ALA A 109 -3.97 -34.19 -19.46
C ALA A 109 -2.79 -35.19 -19.60
N PRO A 110 -1.88 -35.09 -20.60
CA PRO A 110 -1.86 -34.20 -21.76
C PRO A 110 -1.87 -34.95 -23.11
N VAL A 111 -2.00 -34.22 -24.23
CA VAL A 111 -1.60 -34.70 -25.57
C VAL A 111 -0.77 -33.61 -26.26
N VAL A 112 0.33 -34.00 -26.91
CA VAL A 112 1.38 -33.09 -27.40
C VAL A 112 1.64 -33.33 -28.89
N THR A 113 1.19 -32.40 -29.74
CA THR A 113 1.69 -32.13 -31.12
C THR A 113 1.52 -33.27 -32.16
N PRO A 114 1.97 -33.15 -33.44
CA PRO A 114 2.41 -31.97 -34.22
C PRO A 114 1.67 -31.82 -35.59
N ILE A 115 2.27 -31.05 -36.52
CA ILE A 115 2.07 -30.99 -38.00
C ILE A 115 1.13 -29.87 -38.50
N LYS A 116 1.49 -29.04 -39.50
CA LYS A 116 2.82 -28.57 -39.98
C LYS A 116 2.63 -27.25 -40.77
N GLU A 117 3.70 -26.45 -40.81
CA GLU A 117 3.99 -25.24 -41.61
C GLU A 117 3.41 -25.19 -43.05
N GLU A 118 3.07 -23.99 -43.51
CA GLU A 118 3.71 -23.40 -44.71
C GLU A 118 3.72 -21.85 -44.66
N SER A 119 4.62 -21.23 -45.43
CA SER A 119 4.95 -19.78 -45.48
C SER A 119 4.40 -19.12 -46.78
N ALA A 120 4.45 -17.81 -47.05
CA ALA A 120 5.14 -16.67 -46.39
C ALA A 120 4.15 -15.47 -46.20
N ASP A 121 4.35 -14.16 -46.45
CA ASP A 121 5.39 -13.34 -47.13
C ASP A 121 5.43 -11.91 -46.50
N ASP A 122 6.47 -11.10 -46.80
CA ASP A 122 6.69 -9.75 -46.25
C ASP A 122 5.87 -8.62 -46.93
N PHE A 123 5.49 -7.56 -46.16
CA PHE A 123 5.72 -6.15 -46.58
C PHE A 123 5.65 -5.10 -45.45
N GLU A 124 6.16 -3.90 -45.72
CA GLU A 124 6.45 -2.82 -44.76
C GLU A 124 5.31 -1.81 -44.45
N VAL A 125 5.35 -1.32 -43.19
CA VAL A 125 5.18 0.09 -42.72
C VAL A 125 4.20 1.03 -43.44
N ALA A 126 3.10 1.42 -42.76
CA ALA A 126 2.49 2.76 -42.87
C ALA A 126 1.68 3.18 -41.61
N THR A 127 1.65 4.48 -41.30
CA THR A 127 1.06 5.06 -40.07
C THR A 127 -0.38 5.62 -40.24
N ALA A 128 -1.30 5.43 -39.28
CA ALA A 128 -2.57 6.20 -39.23
C ALA A 128 -3.24 6.34 -37.82
N THR A 129 -2.69 7.25 -37.03
CA THR A 129 -3.22 7.87 -35.79
C THR A 129 -4.74 8.18 -35.71
N ARG A 130 -5.40 7.81 -34.59
CA ARG A 130 -6.52 8.56 -33.94
C ARG A 130 -6.60 8.28 -32.42
N ARG A 131 -5.89 9.08 -31.60
CA ARG A 131 -6.37 10.25 -30.82
C ARG A 131 -7.23 9.95 -29.56
N ARG A 132 -6.59 10.05 -28.38
CA ARG A 132 -7.23 10.29 -27.07
C ARG A 132 -7.59 11.77 -26.89
N PRO A 133 -8.71 12.08 -26.22
CA PRO A 133 -8.84 13.23 -25.31
C PRO A 133 -8.80 12.75 -23.84
N ASN A 134 -8.36 13.53 -22.84
CA ASN A 134 -7.64 14.81 -22.85
C ASN A 134 -6.67 14.81 -21.64
N GLU A 135 -5.37 15.04 -21.88
CA GLU A 135 -4.32 14.90 -20.86
C GLU A 135 -4.13 16.13 -19.95
N VAL A 136 -4.76 17.26 -20.30
CA VAL A 136 -4.51 18.57 -19.66
C VAL A 136 -4.92 18.60 -18.19
N ALA A 137 -5.95 17.85 -17.78
CA ALA A 137 -6.44 17.84 -16.40
C ALA A 137 -5.49 17.19 -15.37
N LYS A 138 -4.51 16.38 -15.79
CA LYS A 138 -3.57 15.73 -14.86
C LYS A 138 -2.37 16.59 -14.47
N LYS A 139 -1.94 17.53 -15.32
CA LYS A 139 -0.62 18.20 -15.17
C LYS A 139 -0.54 19.34 -14.15
N GLN A 140 -1.60 19.59 -13.37
CA GLN A 140 -1.66 20.68 -12.39
C GLN A 140 -1.61 20.25 -10.92
N TRP A 141 -1.89 18.98 -10.57
CA TRP A 141 -1.75 18.48 -9.19
C TRP A 141 -0.35 17.92 -8.89
N GLU A 142 0.34 17.37 -9.90
CA GLU A 142 1.68 16.76 -9.79
C GLU A 142 2.80 17.76 -9.40
N LYS A 143 2.55 19.07 -9.48
CA LYS A 143 3.59 20.13 -9.30
C LYS A 143 3.71 20.71 -7.89
N ARG A 144 3.04 20.18 -6.87
CA ARG A 144 3.10 20.77 -5.50
C ARG A 144 3.20 19.81 -4.30
N VAL A 145 3.61 18.56 -4.48
CA VAL A 145 4.13 17.72 -3.37
C VAL A 145 5.25 16.79 -3.86
N PRO A 146 6.45 16.78 -3.23
CA PRO A 146 7.50 15.82 -3.56
C PRO A 146 7.07 14.39 -3.27
N HIS A 147 6.84 13.58 -4.31
CA HIS A 147 6.51 12.17 -4.19
C HIS A 147 7.76 11.30 -3.97
N THR A 148 8.58 11.65 -2.97
CA THR A 148 9.77 10.91 -2.56
C THR A 148 9.46 10.02 -1.35
N CYS A 149 8.50 9.10 -1.52
CA CYS A 149 8.07 8.16 -0.47
C CYS A 149 7.83 6.75 -1.05
N ASN A 150 8.70 6.28 -1.95
CA ASN A 150 8.69 4.88 -2.39
C ASN A 150 10.09 4.35 -2.78
N GLN A 151 11.15 4.77 -2.07
CA GLN A 151 12.50 4.22 -2.20
C GLN A 151 13.24 4.31 -0.85
N TYR A 152 12.99 3.32 0.02
CA TYR A 152 13.79 3.03 1.21
C TYR A 152 13.81 1.50 1.45
N HIS A 153 14.57 0.80 0.61
CA HIS A 153 15.41 -0.31 1.10
C HIS A 153 16.55 0.34 1.93
N ASP A 154 17.18 -0.28 2.92
CA ASP A 154 17.44 -1.70 3.16
C ASP A 154 17.44 -1.98 4.71
N ASP A 155 18.33 -2.86 5.20
CA ASP A 155 18.95 -2.87 6.53
C ASP A 155 18.25 -3.58 7.72
N ASP A 156 17.50 -4.67 7.48
CA ASP A 156 17.32 -5.71 8.53
C ASP A 156 17.05 -7.11 7.94
N LYS A 157 18.06 -7.66 7.26
CA LYS A 157 17.95 -8.92 6.49
C LYS A 157 17.67 -10.16 7.34
N SER A 158 17.93 -10.10 8.65
CA SER A 158 17.73 -11.20 9.61
C SER A 158 16.25 -11.62 9.80
N PHE A 159 15.30 -10.77 9.40
CA PHE A 159 13.90 -10.90 9.81
C PHE A 159 12.89 -11.13 8.67
N GLY A 160 13.35 -11.29 7.43
CA GLY A 160 12.48 -11.56 6.27
C GLY A 160 11.55 -10.38 5.91
N PRO A 161 10.37 -10.65 5.32
CA PRO A 161 9.41 -9.59 5.00
C PRO A 161 8.85 -8.94 6.28
N LEU A 162 8.53 -7.65 6.21
CA LEU A 162 8.01 -6.90 7.35
C LEU A 162 6.62 -7.40 7.77
N PRO A 163 6.35 -7.50 9.08
CA PRO A 163 5.11 -8.10 9.59
C PRO A 163 3.88 -7.29 9.20
N LEU A 164 2.86 -7.98 8.67
CA LEU A 164 1.57 -7.44 8.27
C LEU A 164 0.56 -7.55 9.41
N GLU A 165 0.56 -8.70 10.08
CA GLU A 165 -0.37 -9.07 11.15
C GLU A 165 0.38 -9.49 12.44
N PRO A 166 -0.29 -9.64 13.60
CA PRO A 166 0.39 -9.99 14.86
C PRO A 166 0.99 -11.39 14.89
N SER A 167 0.52 -12.29 13.99
CA SER A 167 1.08 -13.63 13.75
C SER A 167 2.51 -13.63 13.24
N ASP A 168 2.93 -12.53 12.61
CA ASP A 168 4.21 -12.40 11.91
C ASP A 168 5.31 -11.87 12.85
N LEU A 169 4.92 -11.52 14.08
CA LEU A 169 5.79 -11.07 15.16
C LEU A 169 6.43 -12.28 15.86
N GLN A 170 7.69 -12.12 16.28
CA GLN A 170 8.36 -13.11 17.09
C GLN A 170 7.80 -13.13 18.50
N PRO A 171 7.85 -14.25 19.25
CA PRO A 171 7.30 -14.32 20.60
C PRO A 171 7.83 -13.25 21.57
N PHE A 172 9.08 -12.81 21.40
CA PHE A 172 9.69 -11.74 22.20
C PHE A 172 9.20 -10.32 21.82
N GLU A 173 8.56 -10.13 20.66
CA GLU A 173 8.00 -8.85 20.22
C GLU A 173 6.58 -8.60 20.76
N LEU A 174 5.86 -9.67 21.11
CA LEU A 174 4.46 -9.60 21.54
C LEU A 174 4.22 -8.68 22.76
N PRO A 175 5.04 -8.69 23.83
CA PRO A 175 4.84 -7.80 24.99
C PRO A 175 4.88 -6.30 24.62
N ALA A 176 5.75 -5.93 23.67
CA ALA A 176 5.86 -4.56 23.19
C ALA A 176 4.71 -4.21 22.23
N PHE A 177 4.25 -5.16 21.42
CA PHE A 177 3.07 -4.98 20.58
C PHE A 177 1.80 -4.79 21.40
N ASP A 178 1.61 -5.55 22.48
CA ASP A 178 0.50 -5.39 23.42
C ASP A 178 0.55 -4.05 24.17
N ALA A 179 1.74 -3.60 24.58
CA ALA A 179 1.93 -2.27 25.15
C ALA A 179 1.60 -1.15 24.14
N MET A 180 2.00 -1.30 22.87
CA MET A 180 1.64 -0.37 21.79
C MET A 180 0.13 -0.41 21.47
N LEU A 181 -0.54 -1.56 21.59
CA LEU A 181 -2.00 -1.69 21.50
C LEU A 181 -2.72 -0.99 22.67
N ALA A 182 -2.24 -1.18 23.89
CA ALA A 182 -2.76 -0.53 25.09
C ALA A 182 -2.60 1.00 24.99
N TRP A 183 -1.42 1.47 24.60
CA TRP A 183 -1.14 2.88 24.29
C TRP A 183 -2.12 3.42 23.23
N LYS A 184 -2.33 2.71 22.11
CA LYS A 184 -3.23 3.15 21.04
C LYS A 184 -4.68 3.27 21.52
N ARG A 185 -5.15 2.30 22.32
CA ARG A 185 -6.50 2.33 22.94
C ARG A 185 -6.65 3.50 23.92
N ALA A 186 -5.64 3.74 24.76
CA ALA A 186 -5.63 4.87 25.70
C ALA A 186 -5.65 6.22 24.97
N ARG A 187 -4.80 6.40 23.96
CA ARG A 187 -4.73 7.64 23.16
C ARG A 187 -5.99 7.88 22.33
N ALA A 188 -6.66 6.82 21.87
CA ALA A 188 -7.96 6.93 21.20
C ALA A 188 -9.04 7.45 22.16
N LYS A 189 -9.11 6.90 23.38
CA LYS A 189 -10.02 7.35 24.43
C LYS A 189 -9.76 8.81 24.83
N GLU A 190 -8.48 9.20 24.98
CA GLU A 190 -8.07 10.58 25.28
C GLU A 190 -8.57 11.58 24.21
N MET A 191 -8.57 11.19 22.95
CA MET A 191 -9.02 12.02 21.82
C MET A 191 -10.50 11.83 21.43
N GLY A 192 -11.28 11.10 22.23
CA GLY A 192 -12.70 10.86 21.98
C GLY A 192 -13.01 9.96 20.77
N TYR A 193 -12.04 9.18 20.27
CA TYR A 193 -12.23 8.27 19.14
C TYR A 193 -12.75 6.90 19.59
N SER A 194 -13.94 6.54 19.11
CA SER A 194 -14.54 5.20 19.34
C SER A 194 -13.78 4.06 18.64
N ASP A 195 -13.03 4.35 17.57
CA ASP A 195 -12.16 3.39 16.87
C ASP A 195 -10.69 3.82 16.98
N PRO A 196 -9.84 3.07 17.70
CA PRO A 196 -8.41 3.33 17.78
C PRO A 196 -7.65 3.25 16.44
N CYS A 197 -8.23 2.68 15.38
CA CYS A 197 -7.59 2.61 14.06
C CYS A 197 -7.48 3.97 13.37
N VAL A 198 -8.24 4.98 13.80
CA VAL A 198 -8.13 6.38 13.35
C VAL A 198 -6.72 6.94 13.57
N ILE A 199 -6.06 6.53 14.67
CA ILE A 199 -4.67 6.87 14.99
C ILE A 199 -3.73 6.12 14.04
N CYS A 200 -3.76 4.77 14.09
CA CYS A 200 -3.00 3.90 13.20
C CYS A 200 -3.54 2.46 13.16
N HIS A 201 -3.27 1.76 12.06
CA HIS A 201 -3.66 0.36 11.88
C HIS A 201 -2.78 -0.59 12.73
N ASN A 202 -3.18 -1.86 12.88
CA ASN A 202 -2.39 -2.84 13.63
C ASN A 202 -1.04 -3.13 12.94
N ARG A 203 -1.02 -3.26 11.60
CA ARG A 203 0.22 -3.34 10.78
C ARG A 203 1.27 -2.28 11.15
N THR A 204 0.83 -1.04 11.33
CA THR A 204 1.71 0.08 11.72
C THR A 204 2.38 -0.17 13.08
N LEU A 205 1.71 -0.86 14.01
CA LEU A 205 2.30 -1.24 15.29
C LEU A 205 3.25 -2.44 15.15
N CYS A 206 2.90 -3.45 14.34
CA CYS A 206 3.80 -4.59 14.05
C CYS A 206 5.13 -4.11 13.46
N GLU A 207 5.08 -3.26 12.43
CA GLU A 207 6.27 -2.71 11.79
C GLU A 207 7.06 -1.76 12.72
N LEU A 208 6.38 -1.02 13.59
CA LEU A 208 7.03 -0.14 14.57
C LEU A 208 7.82 -0.94 15.62
N VAL A 209 7.30 -2.08 16.08
CA VAL A 209 8.02 -3.00 16.97
C VAL A 209 9.21 -3.65 16.23
N ARG A 210 9.00 -4.19 15.02
CA ARG A 210 10.08 -4.82 14.24
C ARG A 210 11.19 -3.84 13.81
N ARG A 211 10.88 -2.59 13.47
CA ARG A 211 11.88 -1.59 13.03
C ARG A 211 12.55 -0.80 14.14
N LEU A 212 11.95 -0.74 15.34
CA LEU A 212 12.43 0.08 16.46
C LEU A 212 12.87 1.51 16.07
N PRO A 213 12.02 2.36 15.45
CA PRO A 213 12.41 3.73 15.09
C PRO A 213 12.84 4.51 16.35
N GLN A 214 13.97 5.23 16.29
CA GLN A 214 14.50 5.99 17.45
C GLN A 214 14.01 7.45 17.51
N ASN A 215 13.60 8.02 16.38
CA ASN A 215 13.25 9.43 16.26
C ASN A 215 12.17 9.62 15.16
N LEU A 216 11.58 10.82 15.08
CA LEU A 216 10.48 11.13 14.16
C LEU A 216 10.83 10.94 12.68
N HIS A 217 12.12 11.02 12.33
CA HIS A 217 12.62 10.82 10.97
C HIS A 217 12.82 9.34 10.62
N ARG A 218 13.24 8.49 11.57
CA ARG A 218 13.22 7.02 11.41
C ARG A 218 11.79 6.48 11.45
N LEU A 219 10.90 7.11 12.23
CA LEU A 219 9.46 6.78 12.27
C LEU A 219 8.76 7.04 10.92
N ALA A 220 9.30 7.93 10.08
CA ALA A 220 8.80 8.18 8.72
C ALA A 220 8.76 6.93 7.83
N ALA A 221 9.65 5.95 8.08
CA ALA A 221 9.75 4.70 7.33
C ALA A 221 8.71 3.64 7.76
N VAL A 222 7.90 3.91 8.79
CA VAL A 222 6.84 2.99 9.25
C VAL A 222 5.54 3.25 8.48
N TRP A 223 4.94 2.20 7.94
CA TRP A 223 3.77 2.27 7.07
C TRP A 223 2.60 3.02 7.72
N GLY A 224 2.13 4.06 7.02
CA GLY A 224 0.95 4.85 7.37
C GLY A 224 1.19 5.98 8.38
N ILE A 225 2.39 6.14 8.96
CA ILE A 225 2.71 7.31 9.81
C ILE A 225 3.08 8.52 8.95
N GLY A 226 4.07 8.38 8.07
CA GLY A 226 4.65 9.47 7.27
C GLY A 226 5.68 10.30 8.04
N GLY A 227 6.35 11.24 7.35
CA GLY A 227 7.45 12.04 7.93
C GLY A 227 7.01 13.12 8.92
N PRO A 228 7.97 13.84 9.54
CA PRO A 228 7.69 15.08 10.27
C PRO A 228 6.95 16.09 9.37
N GLY A 229 6.01 16.84 9.93
CA GLY A 229 5.08 17.67 9.16
C GLY A 229 3.86 16.91 8.62
N THR A 230 3.72 15.61 8.92
CA THR A 230 2.46 14.89 8.70
C THR A 230 1.62 14.84 9.96
N LYS A 231 0.31 15.05 9.81
CA LYS A 231 -0.65 15.12 10.94
C LYS A 231 -0.54 13.95 11.93
N ARG A 232 -0.21 12.72 11.49
CA ARG A 232 -0.01 11.59 12.41
C ARG A 232 1.32 11.65 13.16
N ASN A 233 2.43 11.92 12.47
CA ASN A 233 3.75 12.00 13.10
C ASN A 233 3.80 13.15 14.11
N ASP A 234 3.24 14.31 13.76
CA ASP A 234 3.24 15.50 14.61
C ASP A 234 2.34 15.34 15.86
N MET A 235 1.15 14.73 15.71
CA MET A 235 0.21 14.53 16.84
C MET A 235 0.55 13.31 17.73
N HIS A 236 1.30 12.33 17.22
CA HIS A 236 1.46 11.02 17.89
C HIS A 236 2.88 10.48 17.93
N GLY A 237 3.78 10.91 17.04
CA GLY A 237 5.08 10.25 16.84
C GLY A 237 5.97 10.25 18.09
N ARG A 238 6.02 11.36 18.83
CA ARG A 238 6.73 11.43 20.12
C ARG A 238 6.16 10.46 21.16
N LEU A 239 4.84 10.28 21.18
CA LEU A 239 4.15 9.39 22.12
C LEU A 239 4.33 7.92 21.74
N MET A 240 4.33 7.59 20.44
CA MET A 240 4.66 6.24 19.94
C MET A 240 6.10 5.85 20.30
N LEU A 241 7.06 6.76 20.12
CA LEU A 241 8.46 6.54 20.49
C LEU A 241 8.64 6.35 22.00
N ALA A 242 7.92 7.13 22.82
CA ALA A 242 7.93 7.01 24.27
C ALA A 242 7.28 5.70 24.75
N ALA A 243 6.16 5.27 24.15
CA ALA A 243 5.49 4.00 24.47
C ALA A 243 6.35 2.78 24.13
N LEU A 244 7.13 2.84 23.04
CA LEU A 244 8.08 1.80 22.67
C LEU A 244 9.35 1.81 23.56
N HIS A 245 9.70 2.95 24.17
CA HIS A 245 10.98 3.16 24.87
C HIS A 245 11.37 2.06 25.88
N PRO A 246 10.49 1.56 26.77
CA PRO A 246 10.86 0.56 27.78
C PRO A 246 11.40 -0.74 27.17
N PHE A 247 10.82 -1.19 26.06
CA PHE A 247 11.10 -2.49 25.44
C PHE A 247 12.37 -2.50 24.58
N ARG A 248 12.98 -1.33 24.32
CA ARG A 248 14.01 -1.20 23.28
C ARG A 248 15.29 -1.97 23.57
N ALA A 249 15.69 -2.07 24.83
CA ALA A 249 16.89 -2.80 25.22
C ALA A 249 16.69 -4.30 24.97
N ASP A 250 15.59 -4.84 25.50
CA ASP A 250 15.23 -6.26 25.39
C ASP A 250 15.00 -6.68 23.94
N LEU A 251 14.28 -5.86 23.15
CA LEU A 251 14.02 -6.10 21.72
C LEU A 251 15.25 -5.90 20.80
N LEU A 252 16.35 -5.36 21.31
CA LEU A 252 17.65 -5.36 20.64
C LEU A 252 18.50 -6.56 21.08
N ALA A 253 18.50 -6.88 22.38
CA ALA A 253 19.22 -8.02 22.95
C ALA A 253 18.66 -9.38 22.50
N ALA A 254 17.35 -9.47 22.25
CA ALA A 254 16.68 -10.68 21.76
C ALA A 254 16.79 -10.90 20.24
N ARG A 255 17.45 -10.00 19.50
CA ARG A 255 17.65 -10.20 18.06
C ARG A 255 18.69 -11.28 17.80
N PRO A 256 18.52 -12.13 16.78
CA PRO A 256 19.67 -12.86 16.24
C PRO A 256 20.71 -11.81 15.81
N PRO A 257 22.00 -12.01 16.08
CA PRO A 257 23.02 -11.13 15.53
C PRO A 257 22.89 -11.17 14.00
N THR A 258 22.76 -10.00 13.37
CA THR A 258 23.05 -9.90 11.94
C THR A 258 24.47 -10.42 11.73
N ASP A 259 24.67 -11.33 10.77
CA ASP A 259 26.02 -11.67 10.33
C ASP A 259 26.76 -10.37 10.05
N LYS A 260 27.92 -10.23 10.71
CA LYS A 260 28.53 -8.92 10.95
C LYS A 260 28.90 -8.26 9.63
N GLU A 261 28.93 -6.92 9.64
CA GLU A 261 29.69 -6.15 8.65
C GLU A 261 31.03 -6.85 8.42
N GLU A 262 31.37 -7.10 7.14
CA GLU A 262 32.66 -7.69 6.79
C GLU A 262 33.76 -6.86 7.45
N THR A 263 34.53 -7.47 8.35
CA THR A 263 35.60 -6.77 9.07
C THR A 263 36.49 -6.09 8.04
N PRO A 264 36.77 -4.78 8.17
CA PRO A 264 37.49 -4.04 7.13
C PRO A 264 38.84 -4.72 6.92
N VAL A 265 38.96 -5.40 5.77
CA VAL A 265 40.17 -6.12 5.39
C VAL A 265 41.32 -5.12 5.47
N LYS A 266 42.35 -5.46 6.25
CA LYS A 266 43.58 -4.68 6.34
C LYS A 266 44.35 -4.80 5.03
N THR A 267 43.85 -4.13 4.01
CA THR A 267 44.55 -3.92 2.74
C THR A 267 45.80 -3.11 3.04
N GLU A 268 46.93 -3.80 3.19
CA GLU A 268 48.21 -3.18 3.49
C GLU A 268 48.50 -2.10 2.44
N MET A 269 48.80 -0.88 2.89
CA MET A 269 49.11 0.25 2.02
C MET A 269 50.48 0.06 1.36
N THR A 270 50.52 -0.77 0.32
CA THR A 270 51.67 -0.84 -0.59
C THR A 270 51.91 0.57 -1.18
N PRO A 271 53.10 1.16 -1.00
CA PRO A 271 53.32 2.57 -1.32
C PRO A 271 53.29 2.79 -2.83
N ARG A 272 52.20 3.41 -3.30
CA ARG A 272 51.92 3.64 -4.72
C ARG A 272 53.02 4.51 -5.35
N ARG A 273 53.98 3.87 -6.04
CA ARG A 273 55.13 4.54 -6.70
C ARG A 273 54.64 5.72 -7.55
N LYS A 274 55.17 6.91 -7.28
CA LYS A 274 54.86 8.15 -8.02
C LYS A 274 55.20 7.95 -9.50
N ARG A 275 54.20 7.95 -10.40
CA ARG A 275 54.45 8.09 -11.84
C ARG A 275 55.05 9.48 -12.11
N PRO A 276 56.11 9.61 -12.93
CA PRO A 276 56.68 10.90 -13.26
C PRO A 276 55.68 11.74 -14.09
N ARG A 277 55.64 13.05 -13.85
CA ARG A 277 54.89 14.00 -14.70
C ARG A 277 55.64 14.19 -16.03
N PRO A 278 54.95 14.25 -17.19
CA PRO A 278 55.57 14.68 -18.44
C PRO A 278 56.08 16.12 -18.33
N ARG A 279 57.19 16.43 -19.01
CA ARG A 279 57.73 17.79 -19.11
C ARG A 279 56.93 18.57 -20.16
N THR A 280 56.32 19.69 -19.78
CA THR A 280 55.99 20.76 -20.73
C THR A 280 57.11 21.80 -20.70
N SER A 281 57.49 22.30 -21.88
CA SER A 281 58.69 23.13 -22.09
C SER A 281 58.45 24.63 -21.89
N ARG A 282 59.55 25.35 -21.63
CA ARG A 282 59.61 26.82 -21.61
C ARG A 282 59.06 27.43 -22.89
N ASN A 283 58.35 28.56 -22.75
CA ASN A 283 58.68 29.79 -23.47
C ASN A 283 58.11 31.02 -22.71
N THR A 284 58.53 32.28 -22.88
CA THR A 284 59.87 32.92 -22.85
C THR A 284 59.66 34.45 -22.96
N GLN A 285 60.36 35.26 -22.15
CA GLN A 285 60.56 36.73 -22.27
C GLN A 285 59.38 37.71 -22.05
N GLY A 286 59.75 38.96 -21.70
CA GLY A 286 58.89 40.15 -21.58
C GLY A 286 58.43 40.47 -20.14
N SER A 287 58.80 41.54 -19.43
CA SER A 287 59.90 42.53 -19.41
C SER A 287 59.33 43.83 -18.83
N SER A 288 60.06 44.54 -17.95
CA SER A 288 59.77 45.92 -17.45
C SER A 288 58.44 46.15 -16.68
N SER A 289 58.31 47.06 -15.70
CA SER A 289 59.27 47.95 -14.99
C SER A 289 58.67 48.45 -13.66
N SER A 290 59.51 49.02 -12.77
CA SER A 290 59.28 50.15 -11.81
C SER A 290 57.99 50.24 -10.95
N ALA A 291 58.01 50.73 -9.70
CA ALA A 291 59.05 51.16 -8.75
C ALA A 291 58.41 51.42 -7.36
N SER A 292 59.21 51.83 -6.36
CA SER A 292 58.80 52.40 -5.05
C SER A 292 58.02 51.45 -4.12
N VAL A 293 58.48 51.05 -2.92
CA VAL A 293 59.36 51.69 -1.91
C VAL A 293 58.81 53.03 -1.40
N TRP A 294 58.33 52.98 -0.16
CA TRP A 294 58.13 54.11 0.74
C TRP A 294 58.78 53.71 2.07
N ASP A 295 59.73 54.50 2.54
CA ASP A 295 60.33 54.43 3.88
C ASP A 295 60.15 55.81 4.52
N GLU A 296 59.70 55.86 5.78
CA GLU A 296 59.71 57.04 6.65
C GLU A 296 60.02 56.62 8.10
N GLU A 297 61.30 56.61 8.45
CA GLU A 297 61.88 57.02 9.75
C GLU A 297 63.37 57.38 9.58
#